data_AF-A0A2R4ZMX5-F1
#
_entry.id   AF-A0A2R4ZMX5-F1
#
_cell.length_a   1.000
_cell.length_b   1.000
_cell.length_c   1.000
_cell.angle_alpha   90.00
_cell.angle_beta   90.00
_cell.angle_gamma   90.00
#
_symmetry.space_group_name_H-M   'P 1'
#
loop_
_entity.id
_entity.type
_entity.pdbx_description
1 polymer ?
#
loop_
_entity_poly.entity_id
_entity_poly.type
_entity_poly.pdbx_seq_one_letter_code
_entity_poly.pdbx_strand_id
1 'polypeptide(L)'
;MFLSSSVSVIITHTDIDGIGSAAAYIRLKLEGKRYVVIFTEPEDLEYAVEEAWDLYGGSAERVVITDLSPNANNAERIGVILGAFKNRGVEVEWYDHHVWDENVFNSLSRYARIKIDRSMCATGVVASASENRDRFVESLISAVCSIDLWRFDDPLSPWLLRISIYRKDDLWRRLLLNLLINSQNIEDIIAWGRPYVEKLVDKELRLYNHYRRKTRITRIDSVSLASVVKRHREISTSQLAHYILSISNSDIALIINPSGPLSLRSRKCDVRLIALGLGGGGHKPAAGAFIGIPAIYKLLYKIRIEKPLHDYVLSRVNNIVKSVGCVRIDRVEGRAS
;
A
#
# COMPACT_ATOMS: atom_id res chain seq x y z
N MET A 1 -15.13 -1.11 -41.65
CA MET A 1 -14.04 -1.80 -40.93
C MET A 1 -13.56 -0.84 -39.84
N PHE A 2 -14.23 -0.86 -38.68
CA PHE A 2 -13.74 -0.09 -37.52
C PHE A 2 -12.50 -0.83 -37.04
N LEU A 3 -11.32 -0.23 -37.22
CA LEU A 3 -10.15 -0.64 -36.45
C LEU A 3 -10.56 -0.54 -34.98
N SER A 4 -10.83 -1.68 -34.34
CA SER A 4 -10.93 -1.77 -32.89
C SER A 4 -9.63 -1.17 -32.37
N SER A 5 -9.65 0.07 -31.90
CA SER A 5 -8.45 0.71 -31.39
C SER A 5 -8.04 -0.02 -30.13
N SER A 6 -6.95 -0.78 -30.22
CA SER A 6 -6.43 -1.60 -29.13
C SER A 6 -6.21 -0.75 -27.88
N VAL A 7 -6.47 -1.31 -26.71
CA VAL A 7 -6.32 -0.62 -25.43
C VAL A 7 -5.44 -1.41 -24.46
N SER A 8 -4.57 -0.71 -23.75
CA SER A 8 -3.84 -1.27 -22.60
C SER A 8 -4.67 -1.12 -21.33
N VAL A 9 -4.97 -2.23 -20.65
CA VAL A 9 -5.72 -2.25 -19.39
C VAL A 9 -4.74 -2.34 -18.23
N ILE A 10 -4.78 -1.38 -17.31
CA ILE A 10 -3.93 -1.35 -16.11
C ILE A 10 -4.83 -1.56 -14.89
N ILE A 11 -4.54 -2.58 -14.09
CA ILE A 11 -5.20 -2.88 -12.83
C ILE A 11 -4.19 -2.58 -11.71
N THR A 12 -4.49 -1.63 -10.84
CA THR A 12 -3.53 -1.17 -9.85
C THR A 12 -4.15 -0.90 -8.48
N HIS A 13 -3.33 -0.96 -7.45
CA HIS A 13 -3.72 -0.63 -6.09
C HIS A 13 -4.16 0.83 -5.94
N THR A 14 -4.90 1.13 -4.87
CA THR A 14 -5.58 2.43 -4.73
C THR A 14 -4.78 3.52 -4.00
N ASP A 15 -3.62 3.17 -3.45
CA ASP A 15 -2.74 4.09 -2.74
C ASP A 15 -1.69 4.75 -3.66
N ILE A 16 -0.74 5.47 -3.06
CA ILE A 16 0.25 6.23 -3.82
C ILE A 16 1.23 5.34 -4.59
N ASP A 17 1.50 4.10 -4.15
CA ASP A 17 2.39 3.20 -4.87
C ASP A 17 1.68 2.54 -6.05
N GLY A 18 0.41 2.16 -5.88
CA GLY A 18 -0.45 1.76 -7.00
C GLY A 18 -0.62 2.87 -8.06
N ILE A 19 -0.87 4.11 -7.63
CA ILE A 19 -0.97 5.25 -8.56
C ILE A 19 0.40 5.55 -9.21
N GLY A 20 1.48 5.51 -8.43
CA GLY A 20 2.84 5.78 -8.90
C GLY A 20 3.33 4.74 -9.91
N SER A 21 3.06 3.47 -9.67
CA SER A 21 3.42 2.36 -10.55
C SER A 21 2.66 2.40 -11.88
N ALA A 22 1.36 2.73 -11.85
CA ALA A 22 0.60 2.98 -13.07
C ALA A 22 1.14 4.20 -13.85
N ALA A 23 1.47 5.30 -13.17
CA ALA A 23 2.06 6.48 -13.80
C ALA A 23 3.41 6.16 -14.45
N ALA A 24 4.30 5.47 -13.74
CA ALA A 24 5.59 5.03 -14.26
C ALA A 24 5.42 4.13 -15.48
N TYR A 25 4.48 3.17 -15.42
CA TYR A 25 4.20 2.27 -16.55
C TYR A 25 3.75 3.06 -17.79
N ILE A 26 2.80 3.97 -17.61
CA ILE A 26 2.23 4.76 -18.72
C ILE A 26 3.32 5.63 -19.36
N ARG A 27 4.10 6.36 -18.56
CA ARG A 27 5.18 7.22 -19.04
C ARG A 27 6.24 6.43 -19.81
N LEU A 28 6.62 5.26 -19.31
CA LEU A 28 7.74 4.50 -19.86
C LEU A 28 7.36 3.63 -21.06
N LYS A 29 6.10 3.20 -21.18
CA LYS A 29 5.70 2.19 -22.19
C LYS A 29 4.49 2.53 -23.04
N LEU A 30 3.65 3.48 -22.61
CA LEU A 30 2.36 3.78 -23.24
C LEU A 30 2.24 5.22 -23.75
N GLU A 31 3.37 5.91 -23.97
CA GLU A 31 3.34 7.24 -24.60
C GLU A 31 2.61 7.17 -25.96
N GLY A 32 1.61 8.04 -26.14
CA GLY A 32 0.78 8.07 -27.35
C GLY A 32 -0.18 6.89 -27.54
N LYS A 33 -0.25 5.94 -26.58
CA LYS A 33 -1.14 4.77 -26.66
C LYS A 33 -2.41 4.96 -25.83
N ARG A 34 -3.48 4.26 -26.22
CA ARG A 34 -4.73 4.23 -25.46
C ARG A 34 -4.59 3.31 -24.25
N TYR A 35 -5.02 3.78 -23.09
CA TYR A 35 -5.07 2.98 -21.88
C TYR A 35 -6.32 3.26 -21.06
N VAL A 36 -6.64 2.31 -20.18
CA VAL A 36 -7.63 2.45 -19.12
C VAL A 36 -7.01 1.96 -17.82
N VAL A 37 -7.38 2.59 -16.71
CA VAL A 37 -6.90 2.21 -15.38
C VAL A 37 -8.09 1.83 -14.50
N ILE A 38 -8.00 0.66 -13.88
CA ILE A 38 -8.93 0.11 -12.89
C ILE A 38 -8.19 0.14 -11.55
N PHE A 39 -8.73 0.88 -10.58
CA PHE A 39 -8.19 0.91 -9.22
C PHE A 39 -8.92 -0.14 -8.38
N THR A 40 -8.18 -0.96 -7.64
CA THR A 40 -8.78 -1.99 -6.78
C THR A 40 -7.97 -2.19 -5.50
N GLU A 41 -8.62 -2.68 -4.45
CA GLU A 41 -7.95 -3.15 -3.24
C GLU A 41 -7.56 -4.63 -3.41
N PRO A 42 -6.57 -5.16 -2.66
CA PRO A 42 -6.08 -6.53 -2.87
C PRO A 42 -7.17 -7.61 -2.67
N GLU A 43 -8.13 -7.38 -1.77
CA GLU A 43 -9.26 -8.27 -1.53
C GLU A 43 -10.25 -8.36 -2.71
N ASP A 44 -10.25 -7.38 -3.62
CA ASP A 44 -11.18 -7.28 -4.74
C ASP A 44 -10.48 -7.51 -6.10
N LEU A 45 -9.25 -8.03 -6.08
CA LEU A 45 -8.43 -8.23 -7.28
C LEU A 45 -9.11 -9.12 -8.32
N GLU A 46 -9.73 -10.23 -7.92
CA GLU A 46 -10.41 -11.12 -8.86
C GLU A 46 -11.55 -10.42 -9.61
N TYR A 47 -12.29 -9.55 -8.92
CA TYR A 47 -13.39 -8.80 -9.53
C TYR A 47 -12.88 -7.74 -10.51
N ALA A 48 -11.75 -7.11 -10.20
CA ALA A 48 -11.11 -6.16 -11.11
C ALA A 48 -10.58 -6.84 -12.39
N VAL A 49 -10.05 -8.06 -12.28
CA VAL A 49 -9.62 -8.86 -13.44
C VAL A 49 -10.82 -9.32 -14.27
N GLU A 50 -11.95 -9.65 -13.62
CA GLU A 50 -13.22 -9.94 -14.31
C GLU A 50 -13.77 -8.72 -15.04
N GLU A 51 -13.84 -7.57 -14.38
CA GLU A 51 -14.27 -6.31 -15.00
C GLU A 51 -13.41 -5.97 -16.21
N ALA A 52 -12.08 -6.14 -16.10
CA ALA A 52 -11.17 -5.95 -17.22
C ALA A 52 -11.51 -6.85 -18.41
N TRP A 53 -11.84 -8.12 -18.15
CA TRP A 53 -12.23 -9.08 -19.19
C TRP A 53 -13.58 -8.73 -19.81
N ASP A 54 -14.59 -8.45 -18.99
CA ASP A 54 -15.95 -8.17 -19.46
C ASP A 54 -15.99 -6.90 -20.32
N LEU A 55 -15.24 -5.87 -19.94
CA LEU A 55 -15.21 -4.60 -20.66
C LEU A 55 -14.24 -4.59 -21.84
N TYR A 56 -13.10 -5.27 -21.72
CA TYR A 56 -11.98 -5.09 -22.65
C TYR A 56 -11.42 -6.41 -23.23
N GLY A 57 -11.96 -7.57 -22.89
CA GLY A 57 -11.46 -8.86 -23.38
C GLY A 57 -11.43 -8.98 -24.91
N GLY A 58 -12.26 -8.23 -25.63
CA GLY A 58 -12.29 -8.18 -27.10
C GLY A 58 -11.42 -7.09 -27.76
N SER A 59 -10.83 -6.17 -26.98
CA SER A 59 -10.10 -5.01 -27.48
C SER A 59 -8.75 -4.76 -26.78
N ALA A 60 -8.46 -5.49 -25.71
CA ALA A 60 -7.21 -5.38 -24.98
C ALA A 60 -6.03 -5.88 -25.84
N GLU A 61 -4.98 -5.09 -25.96
CA GLU A 61 -3.67 -5.56 -26.46
C GLU A 61 -2.76 -6.02 -25.32
N ARG A 62 -2.98 -5.45 -24.13
CA ARG A 62 -2.16 -5.68 -22.95
C ARG A 62 -2.97 -5.54 -21.68
N VAL A 63 -2.69 -6.41 -20.71
CA VAL A 63 -3.15 -6.30 -19.33
C VAL A 63 -1.94 -6.15 -18.42
N VAL A 64 -1.95 -5.14 -17.58
CA VAL A 64 -0.86 -4.84 -16.64
C VAL A 64 -1.43 -4.81 -15.25
N ILE A 65 -0.84 -5.57 -14.33
CA ILE A 65 -1.25 -5.59 -12.93
C ILE A 65 -0.09 -5.04 -12.09
N THR A 66 -0.35 -4.08 -11.22
CA THR A 66 0.67 -3.44 -10.39
C THR A 66 0.25 -3.34 -8.94
N ASP A 67 1.21 -3.57 -8.02
CA ASP A 67 1.05 -3.38 -6.57
C ASP A 67 -0.07 -4.22 -5.92
N LEU A 68 -0.34 -5.40 -6.50
CA LEU A 68 -1.45 -6.26 -6.09
C LEU A 68 -0.94 -7.70 -5.98
N SER A 69 -1.03 -8.27 -4.78
CA SER A 69 -0.74 -9.67 -4.53
C SER A 69 -2.03 -10.50 -4.49
N PRO A 70 -2.10 -11.61 -5.24
CA PRO A 70 -3.20 -12.56 -5.13
C PRO A 70 -3.07 -13.36 -3.84
N ASN A 71 -4.20 -13.81 -3.30
CA ASN A 71 -4.24 -14.76 -2.21
C ASN A 71 -4.55 -16.18 -2.75
N ALA A 72 -4.31 -17.20 -1.95
CA ALA A 72 -4.52 -18.59 -2.38
C ALA A 72 -5.98 -18.89 -2.79
N ASN A 73 -6.96 -18.16 -2.23
CA ASN A 73 -8.38 -18.39 -2.49
C ASN A 73 -8.84 -17.80 -3.83
N ASN A 74 -8.15 -16.78 -4.36
CA ASN A 74 -8.54 -16.10 -5.61
C ASN A 74 -7.60 -16.39 -6.80
N ALA A 75 -6.42 -16.96 -6.55
CA ALA A 75 -5.42 -17.24 -7.58
C ALA A 75 -5.92 -18.09 -8.76
N GLU A 76 -6.72 -19.12 -8.50
CA GLU A 76 -7.27 -19.99 -9.57
C GLU A 76 -8.20 -19.20 -10.50
N ARG A 77 -9.13 -18.45 -9.92
CA ARG A 77 -10.11 -17.63 -10.65
C ARG A 77 -9.41 -16.58 -11.50
N ILE A 78 -8.43 -15.88 -10.93
CA ILE A 78 -7.57 -14.93 -11.65
C ILE A 78 -6.86 -15.63 -12.82
N GLY A 79 -6.25 -16.80 -12.58
CA GLY A 79 -5.54 -17.58 -13.59
C GLY A 79 -6.41 -17.97 -14.78
N VAL A 80 -7.67 -18.37 -14.56
CA VAL A 80 -8.63 -18.68 -15.63
C VAL A 80 -8.84 -17.48 -16.56
N ILE A 81 -9.04 -16.29 -16.00
CA ILE A 81 -9.33 -15.08 -16.78
C ILE A 81 -8.08 -14.59 -17.51
N LEU A 82 -6.92 -14.60 -16.84
CA LEU A 82 -5.64 -14.27 -17.49
C LEU A 82 -5.30 -15.26 -18.61
N GLY A 83 -5.65 -16.54 -18.45
CA GLY A 83 -5.58 -17.54 -19.52
C GLY A 83 -6.47 -17.20 -20.71
N ALA A 84 -7.67 -16.67 -20.48
CA ALA A 84 -8.57 -16.23 -21.54
C ALA A 84 -7.98 -15.03 -22.33
N PHE A 85 -7.37 -14.07 -21.65
CA PHE A 85 -6.61 -12.98 -22.29
C PHE A 85 -5.44 -13.53 -23.12
N LYS A 86 -4.63 -14.40 -22.53
CA LYS A 86 -3.46 -15.00 -23.22
C LYS A 86 -3.86 -15.80 -24.47
N ASN A 87 -4.97 -16.53 -24.42
CA ASN A 87 -5.51 -17.27 -25.57
C ASN A 87 -5.95 -16.35 -26.72
N ARG A 88 -6.21 -15.07 -26.45
CA ARG A 88 -6.49 -14.04 -27.45
C ARG A 88 -5.23 -13.29 -27.92
N GLY A 89 -4.04 -13.72 -27.48
CA GLY A 89 -2.77 -13.08 -27.82
C GLY A 89 -2.47 -11.81 -27.04
N VAL A 90 -3.19 -11.54 -25.95
CA VAL A 90 -2.97 -10.37 -25.08
C VAL A 90 -1.74 -10.59 -24.22
N GLU A 91 -0.82 -9.60 -24.18
CA GLU A 91 0.32 -9.65 -23.26
C GLU A 91 -0.15 -9.33 -21.83
N VAL A 92 0.19 -10.20 -20.88
CA VAL A 92 -0.12 -9.97 -19.46
C VAL A 92 1.18 -9.76 -18.70
N GLU A 93 1.33 -8.62 -18.05
CA GLU A 93 2.46 -8.25 -17.19
C GLU A 93 2.00 -8.01 -15.75
N TRP A 94 2.81 -8.44 -14.78
CA TRP A 94 2.50 -8.25 -13.38
C TRP A 94 3.73 -7.79 -12.62
N TYR A 95 3.65 -6.63 -11.97
CA TYR A 95 4.72 -6.02 -11.18
C TYR A 95 4.30 -5.88 -9.74
N ASP A 96 5.06 -6.47 -8.82
CA ASP A 96 4.73 -6.40 -7.40
C ASP A 96 5.98 -6.42 -6.51
N HIS A 97 5.84 -6.09 -5.24
CA HIS A 97 6.89 -6.09 -4.24
C HIS A 97 6.52 -6.87 -2.97
N HIS A 98 5.28 -7.37 -2.89
CA HIS A 98 4.78 -8.17 -1.79
C HIS A 98 5.37 -9.59 -1.78
N VAL A 99 5.15 -10.31 -0.67
CA VAL A 99 5.47 -11.74 -0.56
C VAL A 99 4.33 -12.55 -1.15
N TRP A 100 4.62 -13.36 -2.16
CA TRP A 100 3.65 -14.28 -2.76
C TRP A 100 3.88 -15.69 -2.25
N ASP A 101 2.81 -16.46 -2.18
CA ASP A 101 2.90 -17.92 -2.05
C ASP A 101 3.53 -18.51 -3.32
N GLU A 102 4.47 -19.43 -3.17
CA GLU A 102 5.21 -20.02 -4.30
C GLU A 102 4.30 -20.80 -5.25
N ASN A 103 3.26 -21.48 -4.73
CA ASN A 103 2.32 -22.20 -5.58
C ASN A 103 1.46 -21.23 -6.40
N VAL A 104 1.06 -20.11 -5.79
CA VAL A 104 0.33 -19.03 -6.47
C VAL A 104 1.20 -18.37 -7.54
N PHE A 105 2.47 -18.10 -7.25
CA PHE A 105 3.41 -17.59 -8.25
C PHE A 105 3.54 -18.56 -9.43
N ASN A 106 3.74 -19.86 -9.16
CA ASN A 106 3.94 -20.88 -10.18
C ASN A 106 2.69 -21.16 -11.04
N SER A 107 1.49 -21.00 -10.46
CA SER A 107 0.23 -21.15 -11.21
C SER A 107 0.02 -19.97 -12.17
N LEU A 108 0.24 -18.74 -11.70
CA LEU A 108 -0.01 -17.51 -12.46
C LEU A 108 1.09 -17.17 -13.46
N SER A 109 2.35 -17.58 -13.21
CA SER A 109 3.48 -17.38 -14.15
C SER A 109 3.26 -18.02 -15.53
N ARG A 110 2.28 -18.92 -15.65
CA ARG A 110 1.89 -19.53 -16.93
C ARG A 110 1.06 -18.59 -17.80
N TYR A 111 0.43 -17.59 -17.19
CA TYR A 111 -0.49 -16.67 -17.84
C TYR A 111 0.06 -15.26 -17.92
N ALA A 112 0.92 -14.86 -16.98
CA ALA A 112 1.51 -13.53 -16.91
C ALA A 112 3.05 -13.56 -16.82
N ARG A 113 3.70 -12.52 -17.35
CA ARG A 113 5.10 -12.22 -17.05
C ARG A 113 5.17 -11.47 -15.73
N ILE A 114 5.58 -12.18 -14.68
CA ILE A 114 5.59 -11.66 -13.31
C ILE A 114 6.99 -11.19 -12.93
N LYS A 115 7.10 -9.99 -12.36
CA LYS A 115 8.31 -9.45 -11.77
C LYS A 115 8.02 -9.04 -10.33
N ILE A 116 8.72 -9.68 -9.39
CA ILE A 116 8.62 -9.37 -7.97
C ILE A 116 9.99 -8.89 -7.47
N ASP A 117 10.05 -7.68 -6.90
CA ASP A 117 11.24 -7.17 -6.21
C ASP A 117 10.88 -6.51 -4.88
N ARG A 118 11.23 -7.20 -3.79
CA ARG A 118 10.90 -6.83 -2.41
C ARG A 118 11.83 -5.77 -1.82
N SER A 119 12.85 -5.33 -2.55
CA SER A 119 13.81 -4.31 -2.09
C SER A 119 13.32 -2.88 -2.33
N MET A 120 12.29 -2.73 -3.17
CA MET A 120 11.69 -1.47 -3.59
C MET A 120 10.15 -1.51 -3.52
N CYS A 121 9.53 -0.37 -3.77
CA CYS A 121 8.08 -0.23 -3.96
C CYS A 121 7.69 -0.66 -5.39
N ALA A 122 6.42 -0.98 -5.62
CA ALA A 122 5.90 -1.42 -6.92
C ALA A 122 6.21 -0.42 -8.05
N THR A 123 6.21 0.89 -7.75
CA THR A 123 6.64 1.95 -8.67
C THR A 123 8.06 1.72 -9.17
N GLY A 124 8.98 1.35 -8.28
CA GLY A 124 10.35 0.96 -8.63
C GLY A 124 10.40 -0.33 -9.45
N VAL A 125 9.58 -1.33 -9.09
CA VAL A 125 9.54 -2.63 -9.81
C VAL A 125 9.12 -2.44 -11.26
N VAL A 126 8.11 -1.61 -11.51
CA VAL A 126 7.69 -1.22 -12.86
C VAL A 126 8.82 -0.48 -13.59
N ALA A 127 9.39 0.55 -12.95
CA ALA A 127 10.39 1.38 -13.59
C ALA A 127 11.67 0.61 -13.94
N SER A 128 12.08 -0.35 -13.10
CA SER A 128 13.24 -1.21 -13.35
C SER A 128 13.04 -2.19 -14.52
N ALA A 129 11.86 -2.24 -15.13
CA ALA A 129 11.60 -2.96 -16.37
C ALA A 129 11.80 -2.10 -17.63
N SER A 130 12.31 -0.88 -17.47
CA SER A 130 12.71 0.02 -18.57
C SER A 130 14.17 0.46 -18.39
N GLU A 131 14.93 0.49 -19.48
CA GLU A 131 16.30 1.02 -19.50
C GLU A 131 16.33 2.55 -19.55
N ASN A 132 15.29 3.15 -20.15
CA ASN A 132 15.19 4.59 -20.36
C ASN A 132 14.29 5.19 -19.27
N ARG A 133 14.89 5.60 -18.15
CA ARG A 133 14.20 6.29 -17.04
C ARG A 133 14.52 7.77 -17.09
N ASP A 134 13.49 8.61 -17.11
CA ASP A 134 13.65 10.05 -17.00
C ASP A 134 13.87 10.48 -15.53
N ARG A 135 14.31 11.72 -15.33
CA ARG A 135 14.52 12.27 -13.97
C ARG A 135 13.24 12.29 -13.14
N PHE A 136 12.08 12.46 -13.79
CA PHE A 136 10.81 12.47 -13.10
C PHE A 136 10.52 11.11 -12.45
N VAL A 137 10.69 10.02 -13.19
CA VAL A 137 10.49 8.65 -12.72
C VAL A 137 11.45 8.33 -11.58
N GLU A 138 12.72 8.74 -11.65
CA GLU A 138 13.66 8.55 -10.53
C GLU A 138 13.22 9.28 -9.26
N SER A 139 12.80 10.55 -9.37
CA SER A 139 12.24 11.29 -8.23
C SER A 139 10.97 10.64 -7.70
N LEU A 140 10.14 10.07 -8.58
CA LEU A 140 8.89 9.40 -8.20
C LEU A 140 9.18 8.13 -7.40
N ILE A 141 10.12 7.30 -7.88
CA ILE A 141 10.58 6.11 -7.16
C ILE A 141 11.09 6.51 -5.76
N SER A 142 11.96 7.52 -5.69
CA SER A 142 12.52 7.99 -4.42
C SER A 142 11.43 8.39 -3.42
N ALA A 143 10.50 9.24 -3.84
CA ALA A 143 9.44 9.75 -2.98
C ALA A 143 8.41 8.67 -2.58
N VAL A 144 8.01 7.80 -3.51
CA VAL A 144 7.01 6.75 -3.26
C VAL A 144 7.61 5.64 -2.40
N CYS A 145 8.79 5.13 -2.74
CA CYS A 145 9.43 4.07 -1.97
C CYS A 145 9.81 4.52 -0.56
N SER A 146 10.15 5.80 -0.36
CA SER A 146 10.39 6.37 0.98
C SER A 146 9.19 6.18 1.90
N ILE A 147 7.96 6.40 1.42
CA ILE A 147 6.77 6.28 2.27
C ILE A 147 6.24 4.84 2.34
N ASP A 148 6.21 4.14 1.21
CA ASP A 148 5.69 2.79 1.10
C ASP A 148 6.49 1.80 1.98
N LEU A 149 7.82 1.83 1.84
CA LEU A 149 8.75 1.02 2.65
C LEU A 149 8.98 1.59 4.05
N TRP A 150 8.26 2.65 4.42
CA TRP A 150 8.28 3.30 5.72
C TRP A 150 9.68 3.83 6.12
N ARG A 151 10.46 4.34 5.16
CA ARG A 151 11.81 4.87 5.39
C ARG A 151 11.82 6.35 5.79
N PHE A 152 10.93 7.16 5.21
CA PHE A 152 10.85 8.62 5.41
C PHE A 152 12.17 9.34 5.10
N ASP A 153 12.92 8.87 4.11
CA ASP A 153 14.23 9.40 3.69
C ASP A 153 14.13 10.38 2.51
N ASP A 154 12.95 10.54 1.89
CA ASP A 154 12.68 11.53 0.85
C ASP A 154 11.73 12.65 1.35
N PRO A 155 12.08 13.95 1.20
CA PRO A 155 11.28 15.07 1.70
C PRO A 155 9.98 15.32 0.92
N LEU A 156 9.84 14.80 -0.30
CA LEU A 156 8.63 14.91 -1.13
C LEU A 156 7.60 13.84 -0.72
N SER A 157 8.05 12.72 -0.13
CA SER A 157 7.20 11.60 0.28
C SER A 157 6.01 11.99 1.18
N PRO A 158 6.13 12.88 2.19
CA PRO A 158 4.99 13.27 3.03
C PRO A 158 4.01 14.19 2.30
N TRP A 159 4.43 14.86 1.22
CA TRP A 159 3.53 15.66 0.39
C TRP A 159 2.70 14.76 -0.51
N LEU A 160 3.35 13.86 -1.27
CA LEU A 160 2.65 12.91 -2.14
C LEU A 160 1.66 12.04 -1.38
N LEU A 161 2.05 11.55 -0.19
CA LEU A 161 1.13 10.83 0.67
C LEU A 161 -0.12 11.66 1.01
N ARG A 162 0.04 12.91 1.46
CA ARG A 162 -1.09 13.76 1.86
C ARG A 162 -1.99 14.13 0.68
N ILE A 163 -1.40 14.39 -0.49
CA ILE A 163 -2.14 14.63 -1.73
C ILE A 163 -2.96 13.38 -2.07
N SER A 164 -2.34 12.19 -2.05
CA SER A 164 -3.03 10.93 -2.40
C SER A 164 -4.22 10.60 -1.50
N ILE A 165 -4.11 10.85 -0.18
CA ILE A 165 -5.16 10.49 0.77
C ILE A 165 -6.22 11.60 0.98
N TYR A 166 -6.05 12.76 0.36
CA TYR A 166 -6.97 13.89 0.52
C TYR A 166 -8.42 13.49 0.20
N ARG A 167 -8.60 12.71 -0.86
CA ARG A 167 -9.84 12.02 -1.21
C ARG A 167 -9.53 10.58 -1.61
N LYS A 168 -10.44 9.65 -1.32
CA LYS A 168 -10.28 8.21 -1.60
C LYS A 168 -11.20 7.69 -2.69
N ASP A 169 -11.59 8.56 -3.61
CA ASP A 169 -12.42 8.20 -4.77
C ASP A 169 -11.58 8.17 -6.04
N ASP A 170 -12.05 7.41 -7.02
CA ASP A 170 -11.28 7.17 -8.25
C ASP A 170 -11.16 8.42 -9.12
N LEU A 171 -12.06 9.39 -8.99
CA LEU A 171 -11.90 10.67 -9.67
C LEU A 171 -10.63 11.38 -9.20
N TRP A 172 -10.41 11.41 -7.88
CA TRP A 172 -9.18 11.96 -7.31
C TRP A 172 -7.92 11.18 -7.71
N ARG A 173 -8.00 9.84 -7.72
CA ARG A 173 -6.89 8.99 -8.15
C ARG A 173 -6.52 9.21 -9.61
N ARG A 174 -7.52 9.29 -10.49
CA ARG A 174 -7.32 9.61 -11.92
C ARG A 174 -6.73 11.00 -12.12
N LEU A 175 -7.15 11.99 -11.32
CA LEU A 175 -6.57 13.33 -11.35
C LEU A 175 -5.09 13.32 -10.96
N LEU A 176 -4.74 12.65 -9.86
CA LEU A 176 -3.35 12.52 -9.42
C LEU A 176 -2.50 11.73 -10.42
N LEU A 177 -3.04 10.62 -10.95
CA LEU A 177 -2.40 9.84 -12.01
C LEU A 177 -2.09 10.72 -13.23
N ASN A 178 -3.07 11.51 -13.71
CA ASN A 178 -2.87 12.42 -14.83
C ASN A 178 -1.79 13.48 -14.54
N LEU A 179 -1.73 14.02 -13.33
CA LEU A 179 -0.65 14.93 -12.95
C LEU A 179 0.72 14.23 -13.01
N LEU A 180 0.83 13.02 -12.46
CA LEU A 180 2.08 12.25 -12.49
C LEU A 180 2.52 11.90 -13.92
N ILE A 181 1.58 11.64 -14.82
CA ILE A 181 1.89 11.32 -16.23
C ILE A 181 2.38 12.57 -16.99
N ASN A 182 1.80 13.75 -16.73
CA ASN A 182 2.03 14.93 -17.58
C ASN A 182 3.03 15.94 -16.98
N SER A 183 3.31 15.88 -15.68
CA SER A 183 4.27 16.79 -15.04
C SER A 183 5.71 16.45 -15.43
N GLN A 184 6.56 17.49 -15.44
CA GLN A 184 8.00 17.36 -15.70
C GLN A 184 8.81 17.15 -14.42
N ASN A 185 8.27 17.57 -13.28
CA ASN A 185 8.87 17.45 -11.96
C ASN A 185 7.76 17.23 -10.90
N ILE A 186 8.13 16.72 -9.72
CA ILE A 186 7.16 16.41 -8.64
C ILE A 186 6.74 17.68 -7.90
N GLU A 187 7.62 18.67 -7.88
CA GLU A 187 7.45 19.95 -7.23
C GLU A 187 6.23 20.70 -7.78
N ASP A 188 5.95 20.61 -9.08
CA ASP A 188 4.75 21.16 -9.71
C ASP A 188 3.47 20.52 -9.16
N ILE A 189 3.49 19.20 -8.96
CA ILE A 189 2.38 18.44 -8.36
C ILE A 189 2.18 18.86 -6.92
N ILE A 190 3.27 19.09 -6.18
CA ILE A 190 3.22 19.59 -4.80
C ILE A 190 2.68 21.02 -4.75
N ALA A 191 3.11 21.89 -5.67
CA ALA A 191 2.61 23.25 -5.77
C ALA A 191 1.10 23.26 -6.04
N TRP A 192 0.63 22.42 -6.95
CA TRP A 192 -0.79 22.21 -7.21
C TRP A 192 -1.53 21.63 -5.98
N GLY A 193 -0.92 20.66 -5.31
CA GLY A 193 -1.49 19.94 -4.16
C GLY A 193 -1.56 20.76 -2.87
N ARG A 194 -0.78 21.85 -2.78
CA ARG A 194 -0.57 22.64 -1.56
C ARG A 194 -1.85 23.08 -0.86
N PRO A 195 -2.87 23.66 -1.54
CA PRO A 195 -4.08 24.11 -0.85
C PRO A 195 -4.88 22.97 -0.21
N TYR A 196 -4.77 21.75 -0.75
CA TYR A 196 -5.43 20.56 -0.19
C TYR A 196 -4.66 20.02 1.01
N VAL A 197 -3.33 20.00 0.90
CA VAL A 197 -2.43 19.58 1.97
C VAL A 197 -2.53 20.50 3.17
N GLU A 198 -2.55 21.82 2.99
CA GLU A 198 -2.70 22.79 4.09
C GLU A 198 -3.98 22.54 4.90
N LYS A 199 -5.12 22.39 4.21
CA LYS A 199 -6.41 22.04 4.85
C LYS A 199 -6.36 20.72 5.62
N LEU A 200 -5.56 19.76 5.15
CA LEU A 200 -5.39 18.46 5.78
C LEU A 200 -4.45 18.55 6.99
N VAL A 201 -3.34 19.29 6.89
CA VAL A 201 -2.37 19.51 7.97
C VAL A 201 -3.02 20.19 9.18
N ASP A 202 -3.88 21.19 8.98
CA ASP A 202 -4.61 21.83 10.09
C ASP A 202 -5.50 20.84 10.87
N LYS A 203 -6.02 19.83 10.18
CA LYS A 203 -6.76 18.73 10.82
C LYS A 203 -5.79 17.77 11.49
N GLU A 204 -4.70 17.36 10.82
CA GLU A 204 -3.66 16.50 11.36
C GLU A 204 -3.10 17.01 12.70
N LEU A 205 -2.78 18.31 12.80
CA LEU A 205 -2.22 18.92 14.02
C LEU A 205 -3.14 18.73 15.24
N ARG A 206 -4.45 18.90 15.05
CA ARG A 206 -5.46 18.65 16.09
C ARG A 206 -5.53 17.15 16.44
N LEU A 207 -5.40 16.30 15.45
CA LEU A 207 -5.43 14.85 15.62
C LEU A 207 -4.18 14.30 16.31
N TYR A 208 -3.00 14.86 16.09
CA TYR A 208 -1.78 14.46 16.80
C TYR A 208 -1.95 14.64 18.31
N ASN A 209 -2.46 15.79 18.76
CA ASN A 209 -2.76 16.03 20.16
C ASN A 209 -3.84 15.08 20.71
N HIS A 210 -4.87 14.80 19.91
CA HIS A 210 -5.91 13.82 20.27
C HIS A 210 -5.31 12.43 20.51
N TYR A 211 -4.53 11.92 19.56
CA TYR A 211 -3.97 10.58 19.65
C TYR A 211 -2.86 10.47 20.69
N ARG A 212 -2.05 11.52 20.89
CA ARG A 212 -1.07 11.57 21.99
C ARG A 212 -1.71 11.26 23.35
N ARG A 213 -2.89 11.80 23.63
CA ARG A 213 -3.62 11.57 24.90
C ARG A 213 -4.24 10.16 24.99
N LYS A 214 -4.49 9.51 23.85
CA LYS A 214 -5.12 8.19 23.78
C LYS A 214 -4.13 7.04 23.66
N THR A 215 -2.90 7.31 23.24
CA THR A 215 -1.84 6.31 23.15
C THR A 215 -1.65 5.62 24.49
N ARG A 216 -1.70 4.30 24.49
CA ARG A 216 -1.35 3.47 25.64
C ARG A 216 -0.02 2.79 25.40
N ILE A 217 0.89 2.92 26.35
CA ILE A 217 2.18 2.23 26.34
C ILE A 217 2.03 0.99 27.22
N THR A 218 2.29 -0.18 26.65
CA THR A 218 2.32 -1.46 27.35
C THR A 218 3.73 -2.03 27.25
N ARG A 219 4.29 -2.48 28.38
CA ARG A 219 5.59 -3.15 28.40
C ARG A 219 5.37 -4.65 28.43
N ILE A 220 5.97 -5.35 27.48
CA ILE A 220 5.86 -6.79 27.26
C ILE A 220 7.28 -7.32 27.29
N ASP A 221 7.69 -7.81 28.46
CA ASP A 221 9.07 -8.19 28.75
C ASP A 221 10.06 -7.04 28.42
N SER A 222 10.94 -7.22 27.44
CA SER A 222 11.90 -6.20 26.98
C SER A 222 11.35 -5.26 25.91
N VAL A 223 10.14 -5.50 25.39
CA VAL A 223 9.54 -4.76 24.28
C VAL A 223 8.51 -3.75 24.78
N SER A 224 8.62 -2.51 24.32
CA SER A 224 7.62 -1.46 24.56
C SER A 224 6.68 -1.30 23.36
N LEU A 225 5.38 -1.43 23.61
CA LEU A 225 4.32 -1.34 22.60
C LEU A 225 3.45 -0.11 22.85
N ALA A 226 3.52 0.87 21.95
CA ALA A 226 2.60 2.01 21.93
C ALA A 226 1.39 1.67 21.05
N SER A 227 0.18 1.80 21.57
CA SER A 227 -1.03 1.37 20.87
C SER A 227 -2.13 2.42 20.92
N VAL A 228 -2.90 2.53 19.83
CA VAL A 228 -4.01 3.48 19.74
C VAL A 228 -5.12 2.96 18.82
N VAL A 229 -6.37 3.29 19.11
CA VAL A 229 -7.49 3.05 18.20
C VAL A 229 -7.66 4.24 17.27
N LYS A 230 -7.54 4.03 15.96
CA LYS A 230 -7.64 5.08 14.94
C LYS A 230 -9.08 5.24 14.47
N ARG A 231 -9.60 6.45 14.62
CA ARG A 231 -10.96 6.84 14.18
C ARG A 231 -10.97 7.72 12.93
N HIS A 232 -9.98 8.59 12.85
CA HIS A 232 -9.93 9.70 11.89
C HIS A 232 -9.17 9.28 10.63
N ARG A 233 -9.65 9.75 9.47
CA ARG A 233 -9.09 9.40 8.15
C ARG A 233 -8.06 10.41 7.68
N GLU A 234 -8.11 11.62 8.20
CA GLU A 234 -7.32 12.79 7.82
C GLU A 234 -5.84 12.69 8.18
N ILE A 235 -5.48 11.70 9.00
CA ILE A 235 -4.09 11.33 9.26
C ILE A 235 -3.87 9.92 8.74
N SER A 236 -2.80 9.71 7.97
CA SER A 236 -2.45 8.37 7.51
C SER A 236 -2.03 7.48 8.68
N THR A 237 -2.22 6.17 8.52
CA THR A 237 -1.78 5.21 9.53
C THR A 237 -0.25 5.21 9.69
N SER A 238 0.48 5.31 8.59
CA SER A 238 1.95 5.38 8.60
C SER A 238 2.48 6.61 9.33
N GLN A 239 1.90 7.80 9.12
CA GLN A 239 2.29 9.02 9.84
C GLN A 239 1.90 8.98 11.31
N LEU A 240 0.69 8.49 11.64
CA LEU A 240 0.25 8.38 13.03
C LEU A 240 1.18 7.44 13.82
N ALA A 241 1.54 6.30 13.24
CA ALA A 241 2.47 5.36 13.86
C ALA A 241 3.87 5.97 14.02
N HIS A 242 4.37 6.68 12.99
CA HIS A 242 5.66 7.38 13.06
C HIS A 242 5.68 8.42 14.18
N TYR A 243 4.62 9.24 14.29
CA TYR A 243 4.45 10.21 15.36
C TYR A 243 4.42 9.54 16.73
N ILE A 244 3.60 8.50 16.91
CA ILE A 244 3.45 7.80 18.20
C ILE A 244 4.78 7.19 18.63
N LEU A 245 5.53 6.55 17.73
CA LEU A 245 6.86 6.03 18.03
C LEU A 245 7.81 7.15 18.48
N SER A 246 7.79 8.30 17.80
CA SER A 246 8.63 9.45 18.17
C SER A 246 8.33 9.99 19.57
N ILE A 247 7.06 10.17 19.91
CA ILE A 247 6.69 10.78 21.21
C ILE A 247 6.74 9.82 22.39
N SER A 248 6.61 8.51 22.14
CA SER A 248 6.60 7.49 23.19
C SER A 248 7.95 6.82 23.39
N ASN A 249 8.87 6.96 22.43
CA ASN A 249 10.13 6.19 22.36
C ASN A 249 9.91 4.67 22.48
N SER A 250 8.74 4.18 22.06
CA SER A 250 8.41 2.75 22.09
C SER A 250 9.09 2.00 20.95
N ASP A 251 9.23 0.69 21.11
CA ASP A 251 9.86 -0.17 20.09
C ASP A 251 8.89 -0.47 18.95
N ILE A 252 7.60 -0.64 19.25
CA ILE A 252 6.56 -0.99 18.28
C ILE A 252 5.37 -0.05 18.46
N ALA A 253 4.79 0.40 17.34
CA ALA A 253 3.49 1.06 17.30
C ALA A 253 2.44 0.12 16.72
N LEU A 254 1.31 0.02 17.41
CA LEU A 254 0.11 -0.69 16.98
C LEU A 254 -1.03 0.30 16.76
N ILE A 255 -1.45 0.44 15.51
CA ILE A 255 -2.61 1.23 15.14
C ILE A 255 -3.78 0.28 14.88
N ILE A 256 -4.85 0.44 15.66
CA ILE A 256 -6.01 -0.45 15.66
C ILE A 256 -7.13 0.20 14.87
N ASN A 257 -7.59 -0.44 13.80
CA ASN A 257 -8.84 -0.06 13.14
C ASN A 257 -10.01 -0.81 13.80
N PRO A 258 -11.08 -0.12 14.23
CA PRO A 258 -12.27 -0.74 14.80
C PRO A 258 -12.96 -1.77 13.90
N SER A 259 -12.74 -1.73 12.58
CA SER A 259 -13.25 -2.74 11.66
C SER A 259 -12.50 -4.08 11.73
N GLY A 260 -11.30 -4.12 12.30
CA GLY A 260 -10.47 -5.32 12.41
C GLY A 260 -9.01 -5.19 11.94
N PRO A 261 -8.70 -4.41 10.88
CA PRO A 261 -7.32 -4.23 10.44
C PRO A 261 -6.42 -3.65 11.52
N LEU A 262 -5.24 -4.24 11.68
CA LEU A 262 -4.18 -3.80 12.56
C LEU A 262 -2.99 -3.36 11.71
N SER A 263 -2.34 -2.27 12.09
CA SER A 263 -1.09 -1.84 11.46
C SER A 263 0.00 -1.77 12.51
N LEU A 264 1.05 -2.56 12.31
CA LEU A 264 2.24 -2.63 13.14
C LEU A 264 3.36 -1.85 12.45
N ARG A 265 4.07 -1.02 13.21
CA ARG A 265 5.24 -0.27 12.72
C ARG A 265 6.38 -0.32 13.73
N SER A 266 7.62 -0.37 13.26
CA SER A 266 8.80 -0.25 14.10
C SER A 266 9.99 0.28 13.32
N ARG A 267 10.87 1.03 14.01
CA ARG A 267 12.20 1.43 13.52
C ARG A 267 13.30 0.39 13.81
N LYS A 268 12.99 -0.61 14.64
CA LYS A 268 14.00 -1.50 15.25
C LYS A 268 13.65 -2.97 15.12
N CYS A 269 12.37 -3.34 15.20
CA CYS A 269 11.90 -4.72 15.25
C CYS A 269 11.28 -5.15 13.91
N ASP A 270 11.51 -6.38 13.47
CA ASP A 270 10.82 -7.01 12.33
C ASP A 270 9.37 -7.30 12.74
N VAL A 271 8.47 -6.33 12.51
CA VAL A 271 7.05 -6.44 12.89
C VAL A 271 6.25 -7.34 11.96
N ARG A 272 6.81 -7.75 10.82
CA ARG A 272 6.21 -8.74 9.93
C ARG A 272 6.12 -10.10 10.63
N LEU A 273 7.07 -10.47 11.48
CA LEU A 273 6.98 -11.72 12.26
C LEU A 273 5.77 -11.72 13.21
N ILE A 274 5.47 -10.57 13.82
CA ILE A 274 4.28 -10.41 14.68
C ILE A 274 3.01 -10.46 13.83
N ALA A 275 3.02 -9.81 12.67
CA ALA A 275 1.89 -9.86 11.74
C ALA A 275 1.61 -11.30 11.25
N LEU A 276 2.64 -12.06 10.87
CA LEU A 276 2.51 -13.47 10.48
C LEU A 276 1.91 -14.32 11.61
N GLY A 277 2.34 -14.10 12.86
CA GLY A 277 1.74 -14.76 14.03
C GLY A 277 0.25 -14.41 14.27
N LEU A 278 -0.24 -13.35 13.62
CA LEU A 278 -1.66 -12.94 13.62
C LEU A 278 -2.37 -13.29 12.29
N GLY A 279 -1.74 -14.07 11.41
CA GLY A 279 -2.29 -14.41 10.09
C GLY A 279 -2.23 -13.28 9.06
N GLY A 280 -1.36 -12.29 9.27
CA GLY A 280 -1.12 -11.16 8.37
C GLY A 280 0.24 -11.22 7.68
N GLY A 281 0.75 -10.07 7.23
CA GLY A 281 1.99 -9.95 6.46
C GLY A 281 2.46 -8.51 6.27
N GLY A 282 3.45 -8.31 5.39
CA GLY A 282 4.00 -6.99 5.02
C GLY A 282 5.53 -6.94 5.05
N HIS A 283 6.10 -5.75 5.25
CA HIS A 283 7.54 -5.51 5.31
C HIS A 283 8.08 -5.50 6.76
N LYS A 284 9.40 -5.67 6.89
CA LYS A 284 10.08 -5.68 8.20
C LYS A 284 9.71 -4.49 9.11
N PRO A 285 9.75 -3.21 8.65
CA PRO A 285 9.37 -2.07 9.49
C PRO A 285 7.86 -1.80 9.53
N ALA A 286 7.10 -2.39 8.59
CA ALA A 286 5.70 -2.05 8.37
C ALA A 286 4.89 -3.27 7.91
N ALA A 287 4.06 -3.79 8.81
CA ALA A 287 3.23 -4.95 8.56
C ALA A 287 1.80 -4.73 9.06
N GLY A 288 0.89 -5.60 8.64
CA GLY A 288 -0.51 -5.55 9.03
C GLY A 288 -1.10 -6.93 9.21
N ALA A 289 -2.16 -7.02 9.99
CA ALA A 289 -2.91 -8.24 10.22
C ALA A 289 -4.39 -7.90 10.40
N PHE A 290 -5.26 -8.89 10.29
CA PHE A 290 -6.69 -8.72 10.53
C PHE A 290 -7.12 -9.50 11.77
N ILE A 291 -7.85 -8.86 12.67
CA ILE A 291 -8.50 -9.53 13.80
C ILE A 291 -10.01 -9.32 13.69
N GLY A 292 -10.76 -10.42 13.71
CA GLY A 292 -12.22 -10.37 13.79
C GLY A 292 -12.66 -9.74 15.12
N ILE A 293 -13.20 -8.51 15.07
CA ILE A 293 -13.68 -7.80 16.27
C ILE A 293 -15.14 -8.20 16.56
N PRO A 294 -15.44 -8.77 17.75
CA PRO A 294 -16.80 -9.08 18.19
C PRO A 294 -17.73 -7.87 18.14
N ALA A 295 -19.00 -8.13 17.80
CA ALA A 295 -20.02 -7.08 17.64
C ALA A 295 -20.19 -6.22 18.90
N ILE A 296 -20.04 -6.80 20.09
CA ILE A 296 -20.12 -6.07 21.36
C ILE A 296 -19.06 -4.97 21.47
N TYR A 297 -17.81 -5.22 21.07
CA TYR A 297 -16.75 -4.20 21.12
C TYR A 297 -16.93 -3.14 20.04
N LYS A 298 -17.47 -3.52 18.86
CA LYS A 298 -17.86 -2.56 17.82
C LYS A 298 -18.97 -1.62 18.32
N LEU A 299 -19.97 -2.17 19.03
CA LEU A 299 -21.07 -1.39 19.61
C LEU A 299 -20.58 -0.44 20.69
N LEU A 300 -19.77 -0.93 21.64
CA LEU A 300 -19.17 -0.12 22.71
C LEU A 300 -18.33 1.02 22.11
N TYR A 301 -17.54 0.73 21.08
CA TYR A 301 -16.77 1.75 20.38
C TYR A 301 -17.66 2.81 19.70
N LYS A 302 -18.80 2.42 19.09
CA LYS A 302 -19.76 3.36 18.49
C LYS A 302 -20.31 4.35 19.52
N ILE A 303 -20.57 3.91 20.76
CA ILE A 303 -21.00 4.76 21.88
C ILE A 303 -19.83 5.42 22.64
N ARG A 304 -18.65 5.52 22.00
CA ARG A 304 -17.42 6.17 22.50
C ARG A 304 -16.74 5.47 23.69
N ILE A 305 -17.07 4.22 23.98
CA ILE A 305 -16.40 3.39 24.98
C ILE A 305 -15.33 2.55 24.28
N GLU A 306 -14.12 3.10 24.19
CA GLU A 306 -13.01 2.53 23.41
C GLU A 306 -12.21 1.45 24.15
N LYS A 307 -12.11 1.55 25.49
CA LYS A 307 -11.25 0.69 26.32
C LYS A 307 -11.45 -0.82 26.08
N PRO A 308 -12.69 -1.36 26.01
CA PRO A 308 -12.90 -2.80 25.81
C PRO A 308 -12.38 -3.32 24.45
N LEU A 309 -12.56 -2.54 23.38
CA LEU A 309 -12.00 -2.87 22.06
C LEU A 309 -10.47 -2.90 22.12
N HIS A 310 -9.88 -1.88 22.74
CA HIS A 310 -8.43 -1.75 22.87
C HIS A 310 -7.84 -2.93 23.66
N ASP A 311 -8.43 -3.25 24.81
CA ASP A 311 -7.98 -4.33 25.70
C ASP A 311 -8.12 -5.71 25.01
N TYR A 312 -9.21 -5.94 24.27
CA TYR A 312 -9.41 -7.15 23.47
C TYR A 312 -8.32 -7.36 22.43
N VAL A 313 -7.96 -6.30 21.68
CA VAL A 313 -6.90 -6.39 20.67
C VAL A 313 -5.53 -6.55 21.32
N LEU A 314 -5.24 -5.76 22.37
CA LEU A 314 -3.96 -5.85 23.08
C LEU A 314 -3.72 -7.24 23.65
N SER A 315 -4.73 -7.90 24.22
CA SER A 315 -4.57 -9.25 24.76
C SER A 315 -4.05 -10.26 23.73
N ARG A 316 -4.50 -10.18 22.47
CA ARG A 316 -4.03 -11.05 21.38
C ARG A 316 -2.64 -10.67 20.90
N VAL A 317 -2.43 -9.38 20.64
CA VAL A 317 -1.13 -8.90 20.14
C VAL A 317 -0.03 -9.18 21.18
N ASN A 318 -0.32 -8.99 22.46
CA ASN A 318 0.64 -9.23 23.54
C ASN A 318 1.12 -10.69 23.57
N ASN A 319 0.24 -11.66 23.33
CA ASN A 319 0.63 -13.07 23.32
C ASN A 319 1.63 -13.38 22.20
N ILE A 320 1.45 -12.77 21.03
CA ILE A 320 2.38 -12.93 19.89
C ILE A 320 3.67 -12.13 20.11
N VAL A 321 3.59 -10.93 20.67
CA VAL A 321 4.80 -10.15 20.99
C VAL A 321 5.65 -10.85 22.05
N LYS A 322 5.04 -11.54 23.02
CA LYS A 322 5.78 -12.37 23.99
C LYS A 322 6.51 -13.54 23.34
N SER A 323 5.91 -14.20 22.35
CA SER A 323 6.54 -15.34 21.68
C SER A 323 7.62 -14.93 20.68
N VAL A 324 7.40 -13.83 19.95
CA VAL A 324 8.31 -13.36 18.88
C VAL A 324 9.40 -12.43 19.41
N GLY A 325 9.09 -11.59 20.40
CA GLY A 325 9.97 -10.53 20.88
C GLY A 325 10.24 -9.42 19.85
N CYS A 326 11.39 -8.76 19.97
CA CYS A 326 11.87 -7.76 19.01
C CYS A 326 13.11 -8.30 18.26
N VAL A 327 12.87 -9.04 17.18
CA VAL A 327 13.93 -9.42 16.24
C VAL A 327 14.39 -8.17 15.52
N ARG A 328 15.69 -7.84 15.56
CA ARG A 328 16.18 -6.59 14.98
C ARG A 328 16.03 -6.59 13.46
N ILE A 329 15.60 -5.47 12.90
CA ILE A 329 15.71 -5.22 11.47
C ILE A 329 17.19 -5.06 11.19
N ASP A 330 17.76 -5.92 10.35
CA ASP A 330 19.11 -5.74 9.83
C ASP A 330 19.17 -4.36 9.18
N ARG A 331 19.97 -3.44 9.76
CA ARG A 331 20.31 -2.23 9.03
C ARG A 331 21.13 -2.71 7.84
N VAL A 332 20.67 -2.42 6.63
CA VAL A 332 21.57 -2.42 5.48
C VAL A 332 22.67 -1.43 5.85
N GLU A 333 23.86 -1.93 6.19
CA GLU A 333 25.06 -1.12 6.25
C GLU A 333 25.26 -0.53 4.85
N GLY A 334 25.06 0.77 4.70
CA GLY A 334 25.24 1.39 3.38
C GLY A 334 24.66 2.79 3.24
N ARG A 335 25.35 3.78 3.81
CA ARG A 335 25.88 4.97 3.10
C ARG A 335 26.60 5.85 4.13
N ALA A 336 27.83 5.45 4.43
CA ALA A 336 28.88 6.40 4.76
C ALA A 336 29.51 6.82 3.43
N SER A 337 29.18 8.02 2.97
CA SER A 337 30.02 8.92 2.16
C SER A 337 29.27 10.22 1.98
#